data_AF-A0A2V7RQN0-F1
#
_entry.id   AF-A0A2V7RQN0-F1
#
_cell.length_a   1.000
_cell.length_b   1.000
_cell.length_c   1.000
_cell.angle_alpha   90.00
_cell.angle_beta   90.00
_cell.angle_gamma   90.00
#
_symmetry.space_group_name_H-M   'P 1'
#
loop_
_entity.id
_entity.type
_entity.pdbx_description
1 polymer ?
#
loop_
_entity_poly.entity_id
_entity_poly.type
_entity_poly.pdbx_seq_one_letter_code
_entity_poly.pdbx_strand_id
1 'polypeptide(L)'
;MTEGTRFARISITLPRALLVAADLRARELDRPRSWIVADALRGYLSGSPARPPAVREATSAPYSAAPGLGPYRLAQLEADLALTPEQRVREAERTARATPRRASSGHRLLLFDRYEDYLEWKRNQAVTG
;
A
#
# COMPACT_ATOMS: atom_id res chain seq x y z
N MET A 1 -26.63 -34.24 -16.10
CA MET A 1 -25.78 -33.69 -17.15
C MET A 1 -24.86 -32.67 -16.48
N THR A 2 -23.62 -33.05 -16.17
CA THR A 2 -22.66 -32.16 -15.52
C THR A 2 -22.24 -31.12 -16.54
N GLU A 3 -22.70 -29.88 -16.34
CA GLU A 3 -22.25 -28.72 -17.10
C GLU A 3 -20.73 -28.68 -17.05
N GLY A 4 -20.09 -28.90 -18.20
CA GLY A 4 -18.64 -28.97 -18.29
C GLY A 4 -18.06 -27.67 -17.78
N THR A 5 -17.40 -27.72 -16.61
CA THR A 5 -16.88 -26.53 -15.94
C THR A 5 -15.91 -25.82 -16.89
N ARG A 6 -16.32 -24.66 -17.42
CA ARG A 6 -15.46 -23.82 -18.23
C ARG A 6 -14.38 -23.22 -17.33
N PHE A 7 -13.14 -23.68 -17.48
CA PHE A 7 -12.01 -23.10 -16.77
C PHE A 7 -11.60 -21.77 -17.41
N ALA A 8 -11.51 -20.72 -16.60
CA ALA A 8 -10.89 -19.46 -17.01
C ALA A 8 -9.38 -19.52 -16.76
N ARG A 9 -8.58 -19.04 -17.73
CA ARG A 9 -7.12 -18.95 -17.58
C ARG A 9 -6.74 -17.52 -17.20
N ILE A 10 -6.01 -17.39 -16.09
CA ILE A 10 -5.44 -16.12 -15.63
C ILE A 10 -3.92 -16.22 -15.60
N SER A 11 -3.25 -15.10 -15.90
CA SER A 11 -1.82 -14.93 -15.69
C SER A 11 -1.63 -13.84 -14.64
N ILE A 12 -0.95 -14.18 -13.54
CA ILE A 12 -0.72 -13.27 -12.41
C ILE A 12 0.77 -13.20 -12.10
N THR A 13 1.25 -12.03 -11.72
CA THR A 13 2.63 -11.85 -11.23
C THR A 13 2.65 -12.08 -9.74
N LEU A 14 3.51 -12.97 -9.26
CA LEU A 14 3.68 -13.29 -7.84
C LEU A 14 5.13 -13.08 -7.40
N PRO A 15 5.38 -12.67 -6.15
CA PRO A 15 6.74 -12.65 -5.60
C PRO A 15 7.39 -14.03 -5.70
N ARG A 16 8.67 -14.08 -6.07
CA ARG A 16 9.42 -15.34 -6.26
C ARG A 16 9.37 -16.22 -5.00
N ALA A 17 9.53 -15.63 -3.82
CA ALA A 17 9.50 -16.36 -2.55
C ALA A 17 8.14 -17.05 -2.31
N LEU A 18 7.05 -16.38 -2.67
CA LEU A 18 5.70 -16.93 -2.52
C LEU A 18 5.44 -18.09 -3.49
N LEU A 19 5.95 -17.99 -4.71
CA LEU A 19 5.87 -19.08 -5.69
C LEU A 19 6.64 -20.32 -5.22
N VAL A 20 7.85 -20.14 -4.67
CA VAL A 20 8.64 -21.24 -4.10
C VAL A 20 7.92 -21.91 -2.93
N ALA A 21 7.35 -21.12 -2.02
CA ALA A 21 6.57 -21.65 -0.90
C ALA A 21 5.34 -22.45 -1.38
N ALA A 22 4.64 -21.96 -2.40
CA ALA A 22 3.51 -22.67 -2.99
C ALA A 22 3.94 -23.99 -3.66
N ASP A 23 5.09 -24.02 -4.35
CA ASP A 23 5.62 -25.23 -4.97
C ASP A 23 6.06 -26.28 -3.93
N LEU A 24 6.65 -25.86 -2.80
CA LEU A 24 6.97 -26.75 -1.69
C LEU A 24 5.69 -27.36 -1.10
N ARG A 25 4.69 -26.52 -0.81
CA ARG A 25 3.42 -26.99 -0.24
C ARG A 25 2.66 -27.91 -1.19
N ALA A 26 2.72 -27.65 -2.49
CA ALA A 26 2.15 -28.49 -3.52
C ALA A 26 2.77 -29.90 -3.52
N ARG A 27 4.09 -30.00 -3.37
CA ARG A 27 4.82 -31.29 -3.26
C ARG A 27 4.46 -32.06 -2.00
N GLU A 28 4.40 -31.38 -0.84
CA GLU A 28 4.01 -32.00 0.43
C GLU A 28 2.62 -32.63 0.38
N LEU A 29 1.69 -32.01 -0.35
CA LEU A 29 0.30 -32.45 -0.44
C LEU A 29 0.02 -33.37 -1.64
N ASP A 30 1.02 -33.68 -2.45
CA ASP A 30 0.88 -34.39 -3.73
C ASP A 30 -0.22 -33.78 -4.63
N ARG A 31 -0.20 -32.45 -4.75
CA ARG A 31 -1.17 -31.67 -5.54
C ARG A 31 -0.47 -30.73 -6.52
N PRO A 32 -1.12 -30.35 -7.63
CA PRO A 32 -0.57 -29.34 -8.51
C PRO A 32 -0.60 -27.96 -7.84
N ARG A 33 0.36 -27.09 -8.16
CA ARG A 33 0.41 -25.70 -7.65
C ARG A 33 -0.90 -24.94 -7.84
N SER A 34 -1.59 -25.12 -8.97
CA SER A 34 -2.88 -24.48 -9.24
C SER A 34 -3.95 -24.85 -8.21
N TRP A 35 -3.88 -26.05 -7.64
CA TRP A 35 -4.77 -26.47 -6.57
C TRP A 35 -4.52 -25.65 -5.30
N ILE A 36 -3.25 -25.40 -4.93
CA ILE A 36 -2.89 -24.56 -3.78
C ILE A 36 -3.43 -23.14 -3.95
N VAL A 37 -3.28 -22.56 -5.13
CA VAL A 37 -3.79 -21.21 -5.44
C VAL A 37 -5.31 -21.16 -5.35
N ALA A 38 -5.99 -22.16 -5.92
CA ALA A 38 -7.44 -22.26 -5.84
C ALA A 38 -7.93 -22.49 -4.40
N ASP A 39 -7.18 -23.25 -3.60
CA ASP A 39 -7.51 -23.54 -2.22
C ASP A 39 -7.34 -22.33 -1.31
N ALA A 40 -6.24 -21.59 -1.49
CA ALA A 40 -6.03 -20.30 -0.83
C ALA A 40 -7.16 -19.31 -1.17
N LEU A 41 -7.56 -19.25 -2.44
CA LEU A 41 -8.67 -18.40 -2.87
C LEU A 41 -10.00 -18.83 -2.24
N ARG A 42 -10.28 -20.14 -2.19
CA ARG A 42 -11.47 -20.67 -1.49
C ARG A 42 -11.44 -20.30 -0.01
N GLY A 43 -10.32 -20.51 0.68
CA GLY A 43 -10.17 -20.12 2.08
C GLY A 43 -10.39 -18.62 2.31
N TYR A 44 -9.85 -17.77 1.43
CA TYR A 44 -10.03 -16.32 1.48
C TYR A 44 -11.48 -15.87 1.21
N LEU A 45 -12.24 -16.61 0.40
CA LEU A 45 -13.63 -16.30 0.09
C LEU A 45 -14.61 -16.89 1.11
N SER A 46 -14.30 -18.07 1.67
CA SER A 46 -15.10 -18.76 2.68
C SER A 46 -14.94 -18.16 4.06
N GLY A 47 -13.75 -17.69 4.41
CA GLY A 47 -13.58 -16.75 5.51
C GLY A 47 -13.94 -15.37 4.99
N SER A 48 -15.06 -14.79 5.40
CA SER A 48 -15.36 -13.36 5.15
C SER A 48 -14.05 -12.56 5.34
N PRO A 49 -13.53 -11.87 4.32
CA PRO A 49 -12.30 -11.14 4.51
C PRO A 49 -12.58 -10.10 5.58
N ALA A 50 -11.88 -10.24 6.71
CA ALA A 50 -11.37 -9.07 7.40
C ALA A 50 -10.91 -8.14 6.28
N ARG A 51 -11.69 -7.05 6.12
CA ARG A 51 -11.52 -5.93 5.19
C ARG A 51 -10.16 -6.01 4.51
N PRO A 52 -10.07 -6.05 3.15
CA PRO A 52 -8.76 -6.06 2.49
C PRO A 52 -7.89 -5.05 3.20
N PRO A 53 -6.60 -5.33 3.52
CA PRO A 53 -5.75 -4.31 4.08
C PRO A 53 -5.86 -3.17 3.10
N ALA A 54 -6.65 -2.16 3.45
CA ALA A 54 -6.65 -0.94 2.73
C ALA A 54 -5.17 -0.62 2.76
N VAL A 55 -4.57 -0.47 1.58
CA VAL A 55 -3.31 0.23 1.46
C VAL A 55 -3.65 1.65 1.92
N ARG A 56 -3.84 1.79 3.22
CA ARG A 56 -3.65 3.01 3.94
C ARG A 56 -2.15 3.09 3.88
N GLU A 57 -1.64 4.12 3.19
CA GLU A 57 -0.45 4.78 3.70
C GLU A 57 -0.56 4.72 5.21
N ALA A 58 0.45 4.15 5.87
CA ALA A 58 0.49 4.07 7.31
C ALA A 58 0.06 5.45 7.78
N THR A 59 -1.19 5.53 8.25
CA THR A 59 -1.74 6.79 8.69
C THR A 59 -0.96 6.95 9.95
N SER A 60 0.16 7.67 9.85
CA SER A 60 0.88 8.15 11.01
C SER A 60 -0.23 8.65 11.88
N ALA A 61 -0.44 7.99 13.02
CA ALA A 61 -1.40 8.51 13.97
C ALA A 61 -1.03 10.00 14.09
N PRO A 62 -1.98 10.94 14.14
CA PRO A 62 -1.64 12.36 14.24
C PRO A 62 -0.67 12.67 15.39
N TYR A 63 -0.43 11.69 16.28
CA TYR A 63 0.51 11.67 17.38
C TYR A 63 1.53 10.50 17.38
N SER A 64 1.67 9.68 16.32
CA SER A 64 2.74 8.66 16.29
C SER A 64 4.08 9.39 16.22
N ALA A 65 4.84 9.31 17.30
CA ALA A 65 6.14 9.92 17.43
C ALA A 65 7.02 9.54 16.23
N ALA A 66 7.30 10.52 15.37
CA ALA A 66 8.43 10.41 14.46
C ALA A 66 9.70 10.18 15.31
N PRO A 67 10.61 9.29 14.88
CA PRO A 67 11.85 9.08 15.62
C PRO A 67 12.62 10.40 15.65
N GLY A 68 12.79 10.99 16.84
CA GLY A 68 13.58 12.22 17.04
C GLY A 68 12.83 13.44 17.59
N LEU A 69 11.50 13.42 17.75
CA LEU A 69 10.72 14.58 18.26
C LEU A 69 10.25 14.45 19.72
N GLY A 70 10.57 13.35 20.42
CA GLY A 70 10.03 13.02 21.75
C GLY A 70 9.97 14.17 22.77
N PRO A 71 11.09 14.81 23.13
CA PRO A 71 11.10 15.89 24.13
C PRO A 71 10.48 17.20 23.61
N TYR A 72 10.74 17.56 22.36
CA TYR A 72 10.18 18.78 21.75
C TYR A 72 8.65 18.71 21.60
N ARG A 73 8.11 17.52 21.32
CA ARG A 73 6.67 17.32 21.16
C ARG A 73 5.93 17.32 22.49
N LEU A 74 6.57 16.80 23.55
CA LEU A 74 6.01 16.86 24.90
C LEU A 74 5.98 18.30 25.42
N ALA A 75 7.07 19.06 25.27
CA ALA A 75 7.11 20.47 25.65
C ALA A 75 6.09 21.32 24.86
N GLN A 76 5.92 21.03 23.57
CA GLN A 76 4.88 21.68 22.75
C GLN A 76 3.47 21.37 23.27
N LEU A 77 3.20 20.11 23.62
CA LEU A 77 1.90 19.71 24.16
C LEU A 77 1.60 20.38 25.51
N GLU A 78 2.60 20.48 26.39
CA GLU A 78 2.47 21.18 27.67
C GLU A 78 2.19 22.68 27.45
N ALA A 79 2.89 23.32 26.52
CA ALA A 79 2.64 24.71 26.13
C ALA A 79 1.24 24.89 25.53
N ASP A 80 0.80 23.99 24.65
CA ASP A 80 -0.51 24.05 24.03
C ASP A 80 -1.63 23.86 25.07
N LEU A 81 -1.46 22.95 26.04
CA LEU A 81 -2.45 22.70 27.09
C LEU A 81 -2.59 23.86 28.09
N ALA A 82 -1.59 24.75 28.20
CA ALA A 82 -1.70 25.98 28.97
C ALA A 82 -2.58 27.05 28.28
N LEU A 83 -2.92 26.87 27.00
CA LEU A 83 -3.75 27.78 26.21
C LEU A 83 -5.22 27.34 26.19
N THR A 84 -6.12 28.30 25.95
CA THR A 84 -7.52 27.95 25.67
C THR A 84 -7.65 27.21 24.35
N PRO A 85 -8.72 26.42 24.12
CA PRO A 85 -8.93 25.72 22.86
C PRO A 85 -8.84 26.65 21.63
N GLU A 86 -9.38 27.85 21.70
CA GLU A 86 -9.38 28.83 20.61
C GLU A 86 -7.97 29.38 20.34
N GLN A 87 -7.19 29.56 21.40
CA GLN A 87 -5.80 30.03 21.30
C GLN A 87 -4.89 28.98 20.66
N ARG A 88 -5.07 27.70 21.02
CA ARG A 88 -4.36 26.58 20.36
C ARG A 88 -4.59 26.55 18.86
N VAL A 89 -5.85 26.74 18.42
CA VAL A 89 -6.19 26.78 16.99
C VAL A 89 -5.48 27.94 16.29
N ARG A 90 -5.50 29.14 16.89
CA ARG A 90 -4.81 30.32 16.33
C ARG A 90 -3.28 30.15 16.24
N GLU A 91 -2.66 29.51 17.22
CA GLU A 91 -1.23 29.17 17.20
C GLU A 91 -0.89 28.15 16.12
N ALA A 92 -1.70 27.10 15.99
CA ALA A 92 -1.54 26.07 14.97
C ALA A 92 -1.64 26.66 13.54
N GLU A 93 -2.61 27.56 13.31
CA GLU A 93 -2.76 28.26 12.04
C GLU A 93 -1.56 29.15 11.71
N ARG A 94 -1.02 29.88 12.70
CA ARG A 94 0.18 30.71 12.52
C ARG A 94 1.40 29.85 12.17
N THR A 95 1.57 28.73 12.85
CA THR A 95 2.64 27.76 12.57
C THR A 95 2.52 27.15 11.17
N ALA A 96 1.29 26.80 10.75
CA ALA A 96 1.03 26.28 9.42
C ALA A 96 1.32 27.29 8.30
N ARG A 97 1.06 28.58 8.53
CA ARG A 97 1.40 29.67 7.58
C ARG A 97 2.90 29.94 7.51
N ALA A 98 3.61 29.80 8.61
CA ALA A 98 5.06 30.03 8.69
C ALA A 98 5.89 28.88 8.09
N THR A 99 5.33 27.67 8.02
CA THR A 99 6.05 26.50 7.51
C THR A 99 5.88 26.40 5.99
N PRO A 100 6.97 26.38 5.20
CA PRO A 100 6.86 26.18 3.76
C PRO A 100 6.20 24.83 3.48
N ARG A 101 5.11 24.85 2.71
CA ARG A 101 4.40 23.65 2.27
C ARG A 101 5.37 22.81 1.46
N ARG A 102 5.90 21.73 2.04
CA ARG A 102 6.65 20.71 1.29
C ARG A 102 5.75 20.24 0.17
N ALA A 103 6.18 20.42 -1.08
CA ALA A 103 5.59 19.70 -2.19
C ALA A 103 5.69 18.21 -1.82
N SER A 104 4.55 17.52 -1.75
CA SER A 104 4.60 16.07 -1.72
C SER A 104 5.38 15.67 -2.96
N SER A 105 6.49 14.95 -2.77
CA SER A 105 7.15 14.24 -3.86
C SER A 105 6.21 13.09 -4.24
N GLY A 106 5.07 13.44 -4.84
CA GLY A 106 4.08 12.49 -5.29
C GLY A 106 4.72 11.66 -6.38
N HIS A 107 4.73 10.35 -6.19
CA HIS A 107 5.02 9.42 -7.27
C HIS A 107 4.10 9.77 -8.45
N ARG A 108 4.70 10.22 -9.57
CA ARG A 108 3.94 10.53 -10.78
C ARG A 108 3.45 9.21 -11.36
N LEU A 109 2.18 8.90 -11.14
CA LEU A 109 1.52 7.76 -11.75
C LEU A 109 1.37 8.04 -13.24
N LEU A 110 2.08 7.27 -14.07
CA LEU A 110 1.94 7.29 -15.52
C LEU A 110 1.04 6.13 -15.94
N LEU A 111 -0.05 6.46 -16.62
CA LEU A 111 -1.01 5.50 -17.16
C LEU A 111 -0.89 5.53 -18.68
N PHE A 112 -0.94 4.36 -19.31
CA PHE A 112 -0.89 4.19 -20.75
C PHE A 112 -2.16 3.49 -21.20
N ASP A 113 -2.79 3.98 -22.26
CA ASP A 113 -4.01 3.40 -22.81
C ASP A 113 -3.69 2.12 -23.61
N ARG A 114 -2.49 2.06 -24.21
CA ARG A 114 -2.00 0.89 -24.94
C ARG A 114 -0.61 0.45 -24.46
N TYR A 115 -0.34 -0.84 -24.64
CA TYR A 115 0.95 -1.42 -24.29
C TYR A 115 2.10 -0.83 -25.13
N GLU A 116 1.85 -0.47 -26.38
CA GLU A 116 2.85 0.13 -27.27
C GLU A 116 3.34 1.50 -26.77
N ASP A 117 2.44 2.32 -26.21
CA ASP A 117 2.77 3.64 -25.65
C ASP A 117 3.76 3.51 -24.48
N TYR A 118 3.63 2.45 -23.67
CA TYR A 118 4.58 2.13 -22.62
C TYR A 118 5.96 1.78 -23.18
N LEU A 119 6.01 0.99 -24.27
CA LEU A 119 7.27 0.61 -24.90
C LEU A 119 7.99 1.78 -25.57
N GLU A 120 7.24 2.71 -26.17
CA GLU A 120 7.80 3.95 -26.71
C GLU A 120 8.31 4.87 -25.60
N TRP A 121 7.52 5.08 -24.55
CA TRP A 121 7.94 5.86 -23.39
C TRP A 121 9.22 5.28 -22.76
N LYS A 122 9.28 3.95 -22.58
CA LYS A 122 10.46 3.28 -22.01
C LYS A 122 11.70 3.42 -22.90
N ARG A 123 11.53 3.37 -24.22
CA ARG A 123 12.61 3.61 -25.18
C ARG A 123 13.13 5.05 -25.08
N ASN A 124 12.24 6.03 -24.98
CA ASN A 124 12.62 7.45 -24.87
C ASN A 124 13.29 7.78 -23.53
N GLN A 125 12.89 7.13 -22.43
CA GLN A 125 13.59 7.26 -21.14
C GLN A 125 15.02 6.73 -21.21
N ALA A 126 15.26 5.62 -21.92
CA ALA A 126 16.60 5.04 -22.09
C ALA A 126 17.54 5.87 -22.98
N VAL A 127 17.00 6.78 -23.80
CA VAL A 127 17.78 7.70 -24.64
C VAL A 127 18.13 8.99 -23.91
N THR A 128 17.42 9.30 -22.81
CA THR A 128 17.54 10.58 -22.08
C THR A 128 18.29 10.44 -20.74
N GLY A 129 18.70 9.22 -20.35
CA GLY A 129 19.53 8.94 -19.17
C GLY A 129 20.94 8.53 -19.56
#